data_AF-F3YWR4-F1
#
_entry.id   AF-F3YWR4-F1
#
_cell.length_a   1.000
_cell.length_b   1.000
_cell.length_c   1.000
_cell.angle_alpha   90.00
_cell.angle_beta   90.00
_cell.angle_gamma   90.00
#
_symmetry.space_group_name_H-M   'P 1'
#
loop_
_entity.id
_entity.type
_entity.pdbx_description
1 polymer ?
#
loop_
_entity_poly.entity_id
_entity_poly.type
_entity_poly.pdbx_seq_one_letter_code
_entity_poly.pdbx_strand_id
1 'polypeptide(L)'
;MSESLRMLDQALDVGRRELEFLLAGEIEQAEALAHERGDLINNALAQETTGRDPLVLRDRIGELQELHNRITSQAMRLREEVKADLLRTRQEGKRMDGYRSGVRGGAGVQSRFISKHG
;
A
#
# COMPACT_ATOMS: atom_id res chain seq x y z
N MET A 1 3.65 -18.14 31.72
CA MET A 1 3.31 -17.07 30.75
C MET A 1 1.86 -17.24 30.38
N SER A 2 1.02 -16.21 30.55
CA SER A 2 -0.42 -16.32 30.29
C SER A 2 -0.70 -16.48 28.80
N GLU A 3 -1.79 -17.16 28.47
CA GLU A 3 -2.19 -17.43 27.08
C GLU A 3 -2.39 -16.13 26.29
N SER A 4 -2.98 -15.10 26.90
CA SER A 4 -3.05 -13.74 26.37
C SER A 4 -1.69 -13.16 25.96
N LEU A 5 -0.63 -13.31 26.78
CA LEU A 5 0.70 -12.79 26.42
C LEU A 5 1.28 -13.52 25.20
N ARG A 6 1.02 -14.83 25.07
CA ARG A 6 1.44 -15.61 23.89
C ARG A 6 0.72 -15.14 22.63
N MET A 7 -0.58 -14.82 22.74
CA MET A 7 -1.35 -14.25 21.62
C MET A 7 -0.81 -12.88 21.20
N LEU A 8 -0.38 -12.03 22.15
CA LEU A 8 0.24 -10.74 21.84
C LEU A 8 1.61 -10.89 21.16
N ASP A 9 2.44 -11.84 21.62
CA ASP A 9 3.70 -12.15 20.95
C ASP A 9 3.46 -12.69 19.53
N GLN A 10 2.47 -13.56 19.33
CA GLN A 10 2.09 -14.03 18.01
C GLN A 10 1.59 -12.88 17.12
N ALA A 11 0.82 -11.93 17.67
CA ALA A 11 0.37 -10.75 16.95
C ALA A 11 1.56 -9.86 16.50
N LEU A 12 2.61 -9.75 17.31
CA LEU A 12 3.84 -9.05 16.94
C LEU A 12 4.55 -9.74 15.77
N ASP A 13 4.67 -11.06 15.80
CA ASP A 13 5.32 -11.83 14.72
C ASP A 13 4.50 -11.83 13.43
N VAL A 14 3.17 -11.87 13.51
CA VAL A 14 2.28 -11.65 12.36
C VAL A 14 2.45 -10.24 11.80
N GLY A 15 2.46 -9.21 12.67
CA GLY A 15 2.61 -7.83 12.22
C GLY A 15 3.98 -7.54 11.58
N ARG A 16 5.05 -8.20 12.02
CA ARG A 16 6.37 -8.09 11.37
C ARG A 16 6.34 -8.64 9.93
N ARG A 17 5.68 -9.78 9.72
CA ARG A 17 5.49 -10.38 8.39
C ARG A 17 4.55 -9.55 7.51
N GLU A 18 3.48 -8.99 8.08
CA GLU A 18 2.61 -8.03 7.40
C GLU A 18 3.42 -6.83 6.86
N LEU A 19 4.32 -6.28 7.68
CA LEU A 19 5.19 -5.18 7.27
C LEU A 19 6.13 -5.58 6.12
N GLU A 20 6.67 -6.80 6.12
CA GLU A 20 7.50 -7.32 5.02
C GLU A 20 6.72 -7.39 3.71
N PHE A 21 5.48 -7.89 3.73
CA PHE A 21 4.63 -7.92 2.54
C PHE A 21 4.26 -6.52 2.05
N LEU A 22 3.99 -5.57 2.96
CA LEU A 22 3.76 -4.17 2.58
C LEU A 22 4.99 -3.55 1.90
N LEU A 23 6.20 -3.86 2.37
CA LEU A 23 7.44 -3.39 1.75
C LEU A 23 7.69 -4.04 0.39
N ALA A 24 7.25 -5.28 0.20
CA ALA A 24 7.31 -5.98 -1.09
C ALA A 24 6.20 -5.57 -2.07
N GLY A 25 5.20 -4.79 -1.63
CA GLY A 25 4.02 -4.44 -2.43
C GLY A 25 3.00 -5.57 -2.57
N GLU A 26 3.13 -6.63 -1.77
CA GLU A 26 2.24 -7.80 -1.74
C GLU A 26 1.00 -7.52 -0.88
N ILE A 27 0.05 -6.78 -1.43
CA ILE A 27 -1.10 -6.23 -0.68
C ILE A 27 -2.05 -7.34 -0.17
N GLU A 28 -2.32 -8.38 -0.96
CA GLU A 28 -3.28 -9.44 -0.57
C GLU A 28 -2.77 -10.22 0.65
N GLN A 29 -1.48 -10.55 0.67
CA GLN A 29 -0.81 -11.23 1.78
C GLN A 29 -0.77 -10.34 3.01
N ALA A 30 -0.46 -9.04 2.83
CA ALA A 30 -0.48 -8.08 3.92
C ALA A 30 -1.89 -7.93 4.54
N GLU A 31 -2.94 -7.91 3.73
CA GLU A 31 -4.33 -7.83 4.21
C GLU A 31 -4.72 -9.07 5.03
N ALA A 32 -4.38 -10.27 4.55
CA ALA A 32 -4.66 -11.50 5.27
C ALA A 32 -3.99 -11.52 6.66
N LEU A 33 -2.72 -11.12 6.73
CA LEU A 33 -2.00 -11.04 8.01
C LEU A 33 -2.51 -9.91 8.91
N ALA A 34 -2.96 -8.79 8.34
CA ALA A 34 -3.59 -7.72 9.11
C ALA A 34 -4.85 -8.20 9.84
N HIS A 35 -5.66 -9.04 9.18
CA HIS A 35 -6.85 -9.65 9.78
C HIS A 35 -6.46 -10.63 10.91
N GLU A 36 -5.54 -11.55 10.64
CA GLU A 36 -5.04 -12.51 11.64
C GLU A 36 -4.48 -11.80 12.88
N ARG A 37 -3.70 -10.73 12.68
CA ARG A 37 -3.17 -9.91 13.78
C ARG A 37 -4.30 -9.28 14.60
N GLY A 38 -5.32 -8.75 13.92
CA GLY A 38 -6.49 -8.15 14.57
C GLY A 38 -7.21 -9.16 15.47
N ASP A 39 -7.43 -10.36 14.97
CA ASP A 39 -8.06 -11.45 15.72
C ASP A 39 -7.25 -11.86 16.94
N LEU A 40 -5.92 -12.00 16.81
CA LEU A 40 -5.02 -12.32 17.93
C LEU A 40 -5.07 -11.25 19.03
N ILE A 41 -5.05 -9.97 18.66
CA ILE A 41 -5.13 -8.86 19.62
C ILE A 41 -6.49 -8.87 20.32
N ASN A 42 -7.59 -8.99 19.57
CA ASN A 42 -8.93 -9.01 20.13
C ASN A 42 -9.12 -10.18 21.11
N ASN A 43 -8.66 -11.38 20.72
CA ASN A 43 -8.71 -12.58 21.57
C ASN A 43 -7.84 -12.42 22.82
N ALA A 44 -6.64 -11.85 22.69
CA ALA A 44 -5.74 -11.60 23.82
C ALA A 44 -6.35 -10.62 24.85
N LEU A 45 -7.05 -9.60 24.37
CA LEU A 45 -7.72 -8.60 25.20
C LEU A 45 -9.00 -9.13 25.84
N ALA A 46 -9.71 -10.05 25.17
CA ALA A 46 -10.93 -10.67 25.69
C ALA A 46 -10.65 -11.68 26.84
N GLN A 47 -9.43 -12.20 26.96
CA GLN A 47 -9.08 -13.08 28.06
C GLN A 47 -8.98 -12.34 29.40
N GLU A 48 -9.29 -13.04 30.50
CA GLU A 48 -9.13 -12.50 31.86
C GLU A 48 -7.68 -12.09 32.15
N THR A 49 -7.53 -10.97 32.86
CA THR A 49 -6.24 -10.36 33.23
C THR A 49 -5.63 -10.94 34.51
N THR A 50 -6.32 -11.87 35.16
CA THR A 50 -5.93 -12.46 36.44
C THR A 50 -4.58 -13.16 36.32
N GLY A 51 -3.57 -12.68 37.07
CA GLY A 51 -2.21 -13.24 37.08
C GLY A 51 -1.26 -12.71 36.01
N ARG A 52 -1.61 -11.62 35.29
CA ARG A 52 -0.67 -10.94 34.38
C ARG A 52 0.25 -10.02 35.16
N ASP A 53 1.53 -10.02 34.79
CA ASP A 53 2.44 -8.95 35.18
C ASP A 53 2.08 -7.69 34.38
N PRO A 54 1.64 -6.59 35.04
CA PRO A 54 1.26 -5.36 34.36
C PRO A 54 2.40 -4.72 33.57
N LEU A 55 3.66 -4.90 33.98
CA LEU A 55 4.82 -4.33 33.28
C LEU A 55 5.03 -5.04 31.95
N VAL A 56 5.03 -6.37 31.95
CA VAL A 56 5.20 -7.19 30.74
C VAL A 56 4.07 -6.93 29.73
N LEU A 57 2.84 -6.80 30.23
CA LEU A 57 1.69 -6.48 29.37
C LEU A 57 1.84 -5.09 28.74
N ARG A 58 2.23 -4.09 29.52
CA ARG A 58 2.47 -2.73 29.03
C ARG A 58 3.53 -2.72 27.94
N ASP A 59 4.65 -3.41 28.16
CA ASP A 59 5.76 -3.43 27.21
C ASP A 59 5.32 -4.03 25.87
N ARG A 60 4.55 -5.12 25.88
CA ARG A 60 4.01 -5.72 24.65
C ARG A 60 2.98 -4.86 23.93
N ILE A 61 2.12 -4.16 24.67
CA ILE A 61 1.21 -3.19 24.07
C ILE A 61 1.99 -2.04 23.42
N GLY A 62 3.07 -1.57 24.07
CA GLY A 62 3.98 -0.57 23.50
C GLY A 62 4.62 -1.02 22.18
N GLU A 63 5.17 -2.24 22.15
CA GLU A 63 5.73 -2.82 20.92
C GLU A 63 4.70 -2.94 19.80
N LEU A 64 3.47 -3.36 20.11
CA LEU A 64 2.38 -3.46 19.14
C LEU A 64 2.01 -2.09 18.57
N GLN A 65 1.98 -1.05 19.41
CA GLN A 65 1.71 0.31 18.99
C GLN A 65 2.80 0.84 18.04
N GLU A 66 4.07 0.64 18.38
CA GLU A 66 5.20 1.02 17.52
C GLU A 66 5.15 0.31 16.16
N LEU A 67 4.85 -0.99 16.17
CA LEU A 67 4.70 -1.78 14.95
C LEU A 67 3.53 -1.29 14.09
N HIS A 68 2.38 -1.01 14.70
CA HIS A 68 1.22 -0.48 13.99
C HIS A 68 1.49 0.89 13.35
N ASN A 69 2.23 1.76 14.04
CA ASN A 69 2.67 3.05 13.49
C ASN A 69 3.55 2.86 12.24
N ARG A 70 4.50 1.91 12.29
CA ARG A 70 5.37 1.58 11.15
C ARG A 70 4.56 1.07 9.96
N ILE A 71 3.67 0.12 10.19
CA ILE A 71 2.79 -0.47 9.16
C ILE A 71 1.92 0.60 8.50
N THR A 72 1.28 1.45 9.31
CA THR A 72 0.47 2.56 8.83
C THR A 72 1.30 3.51 7.96
N SER A 73 2.51 3.86 8.41
CA SER A 73 3.40 4.73 7.64
C SER A 73 3.80 4.12 6.29
N GLN A 74 4.06 2.81 6.22
CA GLN A 74 4.40 2.13 4.96
C GLN A 74 3.19 2.02 4.04
N ALA A 75 2.02 1.66 4.56
CA ALA A 75 0.79 1.63 3.78
C ALA A 75 0.47 3.00 3.15
N MET A 76 0.67 4.10 3.90
CA MET A 76 0.52 5.46 3.36
C MET A 76 1.52 5.77 2.25
N ARG A 77 2.78 5.36 2.39
CA ARG A 77 3.81 5.54 1.35
C ARG A 77 3.48 4.77 0.09
N LEU A 78 3.18 3.47 0.22
CA LEU A 78 2.79 2.61 -0.89
C LEU A 78 1.58 3.18 -1.65
N ARG A 79 0.59 3.69 -0.91
CA ARG A 79 -0.58 4.36 -1.50
C ARG A 79 -0.20 5.57 -2.35
N GLU A 80 0.71 6.43 -1.86
CA GLU A 80 1.14 7.60 -2.63
C GLU A 80 2.02 7.21 -3.84
N GLU A 81 2.82 6.15 -3.74
CA GLU A 81 3.60 5.58 -4.85
C GLU A 81 2.68 5.05 -5.96
N VAL A 82 1.72 4.19 -5.63
CA VAL A 82 0.73 3.68 -6.59
C VAL A 82 -0.03 4.82 -7.26
N LYS A 83 -0.43 5.84 -6.50
CA LYS A 83 -1.11 7.03 -7.03
C LYS A 83 -0.21 7.81 -8.00
N ALA A 84 1.07 7.98 -7.69
CA ALA A 84 2.03 8.65 -8.56
C ALA A 84 2.21 7.88 -9.88
N ASP A 85 2.29 6.56 -9.83
CA ASP A 85 2.45 5.71 -11.02
C ASP A 85 1.20 5.71 -11.91
N LEU A 86 0.00 5.69 -11.31
CA LEU A 86 -1.25 5.85 -12.06
C LEU A 86 -1.32 7.21 -12.77
N LEU A 87 -0.90 8.29 -12.10
CA LEU A 87 -0.85 9.63 -12.69
C LEU A 87 0.18 9.69 -13.83
N ARG A 88 1.36 9.09 -13.66
CA ARG A 88 2.41 9.03 -14.69
C ARG A 88 1.91 8.28 -15.92
N THR A 89 1.35 7.09 -15.73
CA THR A 89 0.79 6.25 -16.81
C THR A 89 -0.31 6.99 -17.57
N ARG A 90 -1.19 7.72 -16.86
CA ARG A 90 -2.23 8.55 -17.50
C ARG A 90 -1.65 9.71 -18.31
N GLN A 91 -0.58 10.35 -17.84
CA GLN A 91 0.09 11.42 -18.57
C GLN A 91 0.79 10.89 -19.82
N GLU A 92 1.46 9.74 -19.71
CA GLU A 92 2.09 9.06 -20.86
C GLU A 92 1.05 8.66 -21.90
N GLY A 93 -0.08 8.09 -21.50
CA GLY A 93 -1.21 7.79 -22.40
C GLY A 93 -1.70 9.02 -23.14
N LYS A 94 -1.91 10.15 -22.43
CA LYS A 94 -2.28 11.43 -23.07
C LYS A 94 -1.24 11.92 -24.08
N ARG A 95 0.06 11.75 -23.79
CA ARG A 95 1.13 12.13 -24.73
C ARG A 95 1.11 11.24 -25.97
N MET A 96 0.96 9.93 -25.81
CA MET A 96 0.87 9.00 -26.95
C MET A 96 -0.35 9.28 -27.83
N ASP A 97 -1.50 9.58 -27.25
CA ASP A 97 -2.69 10.02 -28.00
C ASP A 97 -2.46 11.34 -28.73
N GLY A 98 -1.74 12.28 -28.11
CA GLY A 98 -1.33 13.54 -28.74
C GLY A 98 -0.44 13.32 -29.97
N TYR A 99 0.55 12.43 -29.88
CA TYR A 99 1.38 12.05 -31.04
C TYR A 99 0.55 11.35 -32.12
N ARG A 100 -0.36 10.44 -31.74
CA ARG A 100 -1.25 9.75 -32.69
C ARG A 100 -2.18 10.72 -33.43
N SER A 101 -2.65 11.76 -32.74
CA SER A 101 -3.47 12.83 -33.33
C SER A 101 -2.65 13.74 -34.26
N GLY A 102 -1.43 14.12 -33.85
CA GLY A 102 -0.51 14.94 -34.66
C GLY A 102 -0.08 14.28 -35.97
N VAL A 103 0.11 12.95 -35.98
CA VAL A 103 0.46 12.20 -37.20
C VAL A 103 -0.74 12.09 -38.16
N ARG A 104 -1.98 12.09 -37.66
CA ARG A 104 -3.19 12.07 -38.51
C ARG A 104 -3.58 13.46 -39.06
N GLY A 105 -3.15 14.55 -38.43
CA GLY A 105 -3.38 15.91 -38.90
C GLY A 105 -2.45 16.40 -40.03
N GLY A 106 -1.39 15.63 -40.36
CA GLY A 106 -0.38 16.02 -41.35
C GLY A 106 -0.65 15.57 -42.80
N ALA A 107 -1.64 14.72 -43.04
CA ALA A 107 -1.99 14.26 -44.39
C ALA A 107 -3.08 15.16 -45.01
N GLY A 108 -2.73 16.42 -45.28
CA GLY A 108 -3.73 17.36 -45.80
C GLY A 108 -3.20 18.75 -46.16
N VAL A 109 -1.90 18.95 -46.38
CA VAL A 109 -1.44 20.16 -47.06
C VAL A 109 -1.66 19.96 -48.56
N GLN A 110 -2.89 20.21 -49.03
CA GLN A 110 -3.16 20.33 -50.45
C GLN A 110 -2.35 21.51 -51.00
N SER A 111 -1.26 21.19 -51.68
CA SER A 111 -0.46 22.15 -52.42
C SER A 111 -1.32 22.78 -53.51
N ARG A 112 -1.74 24.03 -53.29
CA ARG A 112 -2.32 24.88 -54.32
C ARG A 112 -1.18 25.51 -55.13
N PHE A 113 -0.56 24.73 -56.01
CA PHE A 113 0.21 25.29 -57.11
C PHE A 113 -0.78 25.95 -58.08
N ILE A 114 -0.89 27.28 -58.01
CA ILE A 114 -1.53 28.09 -59.05
C ILE A 114 -0.50 28.23 -60.18
N SER A 115 -0.65 27.45 -61.25
CA SER A 115 0.05 27.71 -62.51
C SER A 115 -0.60 28.91 -63.20
N LYS A 116 0.02 30.08 -63.13
CA LYS A 116 -0.26 31.18 -64.06
C LYS A 116 0.75 31.12 -65.19
N HIS A 117 0.42 30.49 -66.32
CA HIS A 117 1.03 30.78 -67.62
C HIS A 117 0.10 30.33 -68.75
N GLY A 118 -0.16 31.24 -69.70
CA GLY A 118 -0.78 30.98 -71.00
C GLY A 118 -2.12 31.65 -71.18
#